data_AF-A0A8H7TDY7-F1
#
_entry.id   AF-A0A8H7TDY7-F1
#
_cell.length_a   1.000
_cell.length_b   1.000
_cell.length_c   1.000
_cell.angle_alpha   90.00
_cell.angle_beta   90.00
_cell.angle_gamma   90.00
#
_symmetry.space_group_name_H-M   'P 1'
#
loop_
_entity.id
_entity.type
_entity.pdbx_description
1 polymer ?
#
loop_
_entity_poly.entity_id
_entity_poly.type
_entity_poly.pdbx_seq_one_letter_code
_entity_poly.pdbx_strand_id
1 'polypeptide(L)'
;MSAFDTAVIDSKKLTSKPSNDDLLQLYGLFKVASGEDITKAEQPGTFDLKGKAKKRAWQKIVDEGLTSDEAKEKYVALVESFKEKYGYDANKNPEAVGA
;
A
#
# COMPACT_ATOMS: atom_id res chain seq x y z
N MET A 1 -16.23 3.85 -9.54
CA MET A 1 -15.08 3.42 -8.71
C MET A 1 -14.02 2.90 -9.65
N SER A 2 -12.80 3.43 -9.56
CA SER A 2 -11.67 2.92 -10.35
C SER A 2 -11.22 1.58 -9.76
N ALA A 3 -10.58 0.72 -10.55
CA ALA A 3 -10.03 -0.55 -10.03
C ALA A 3 -9.12 -0.33 -8.81
N PHE A 4 -8.34 0.76 -8.83
CA PHE A 4 -7.54 1.20 -7.70
C PHE A 4 -8.37 1.54 -6.44
N ASP A 5 -9.43 2.35 -6.56
CA ASP A 5 -10.29 2.70 -5.42
C ASP A 5 -10.92 1.44 -4.79
N THR A 6 -11.36 0.51 -5.64
CA THR A 6 -11.89 -0.78 -5.20
C THR A 6 -10.81 -1.59 -4.50
N ALA A 7 -9.61 -1.70 -5.06
CA ALA A 7 -8.49 -2.40 -4.43
C ALA A 7 -8.09 -1.77 -3.09
N VAL A 8 -8.13 -0.43 -2.97
CA VAL A 8 -7.84 0.27 -1.69
C VAL A 8 -8.87 -0.10 -0.63
N ILE A 9 -10.15 -0.19 -1.00
CA ILE A 9 -11.21 -0.65 -0.09
C ILE A 9 -11.01 -2.12 0.26
N ASP A 10 -10.77 -2.97 -0.73
CA ASP A 10 -10.64 -4.40 -0.57
C ASP A 10 -9.42 -4.80 0.27
N SER A 11 -8.32 -4.05 0.17
CA SER A 11 -7.14 -4.24 1.00
C SER A 11 -7.44 -4.13 2.51
N LYS A 12 -8.48 -3.38 2.89
CA LYS A 12 -8.95 -3.22 4.28
C LYS A 12 -9.98 -4.28 4.69
N LYS A 13 -10.49 -5.05 3.73
CA LYS A 13 -11.46 -6.13 3.90
C LYS A 13 -10.82 -7.51 3.93
N LEU A 14 -9.49 -7.57 3.89
CA LEU A 14 -8.75 -8.83 4.05
C LEU A 14 -9.09 -9.46 5.40
N THR A 15 -9.35 -10.76 5.40
CA THR A 15 -9.75 -11.49 6.60
C THR A 15 -8.57 -11.67 7.54
N SER A 16 -7.37 -11.90 6.99
CA SER A 16 -6.12 -12.01 7.74
C SER A 16 -5.27 -10.75 7.58
N LYS A 17 -4.52 -10.42 8.64
CA LYS A 17 -3.60 -9.28 8.63
C LYS A 17 -2.40 -9.57 7.71
N PRO A 18 -2.11 -8.73 6.71
CA PRO A 18 -0.92 -8.89 5.89
C PRO A 18 0.36 -8.70 6.69
N SER A 19 1.44 -9.29 6.19
CA SER A 19 2.77 -9.11 6.76
C SER A 19 3.22 -7.64 6.69
N ASN A 20 4.15 -7.24 7.56
CA ASN A 20 4.62 -5.84 7.57
C ASN A 20 5.24 -5.43 6.22
N ASP A 21 6.01 -6.29 5.57
CA ASP A 21 6.53 -6.07 4.21
C ASP A 21 5.43 -5.87 3.16
N ASP A 22 4.37 -6.69 3.23
CA ASP A 22 3.21 -6.61 2.34
C ASP A 22 2.47 -5.27 2.50
N LEU A 23 2.30 -4.81 3.75
CA LEU A 23 1.73 -3.49 4.05
C LEU A 23 2.62 -2.35 3.57
N LEU A 24 3.94 -2.49 3.70
CA LEU A 24 4.91 -1.50 3.24
C LEU A 24 4.91 -1.39 1.71
N GLN A 25 4.78 -2.50 1.00
CA GLN A 25 4.68 -2.53 -0.46
C GLN A 25 3.38 -1.88 -0.95
N LEU A 26 2.24 -2.21 -0.33
CA LEU A 26 0.96 -1.52 -0.59
C LEU A 26 1.09 -0.02 -0.34
N TYR A 27 1.72 0.38 0.75
CA TYR A 27 1.93 1.80 1.08
C TYR A 27 2.75 2.51 0.00
N GLY A 28 3.88 1.95 -0.43
CA GLY A 28 4.73 2.56 -1.46
C GLY A 28 4.00 2.73 -2.79
N LEU A 29 3.32 1.67 -3.26
CA LEU A 29 2.53 1.68 -4.47
C LEU A 29 1.38 2.69 -4.39
N PHE A 30 0.68 2.74 -3.24
CA PHE A 30 -0.40 3.71 -3.01
C PHE A 30 0.09 5.16 -3.13
N LYS A 31 1.23 5.50 -2.51
CA LYS A 31 1.77 6.88 -2.55
C LYS A 31 2.13 7.31 -3.97
N VAL A 32 2.78 6.45 -4.75
CA VAL A 32 3.11 6.73 -6.17
C VAL A 32 1.85 6.76 -7.04
N ALA A 33 0.92 5.82 -6.82
CA ALA A 33 -0.38 5.78 -7.51
C ALA A 33 -1.20 7.05 -7.27
N SER A 34 -1.16 7.60 -6.06
CA SER A 34 -1.77 8.89 -5.71
C SER A 34 -1.03 10.12 -6.27
N GLY A 35 0.12 9.93 -6.92
CA GLY A 35 0.93 11.02 -7.46
C GLY A 35 1.62 11.84 -6.37
N GLU A 36 1.82 11.28 -5.17
CA GLU A 36 2.54 11.98 -4.12
C GLU A 36 4.04 12.00 -4.40
N ASP A 37 4.67 13.09 -3.97
CA ASP A 37 6.10 13.32 -4.15
C ASP A 37 6.86 12.93 -2.87
N ILE A 38 7.80 11.98 -3.01
CA ILE A 38 8.60 11.50 -1.88
C ILE A 38 9.54 12.55 -1.29
N THR A 39 9.93 13.55 -2.08
CA THR A 39 10.78 14.66 -1.61
C THR A 39 10.03 15.56 -0.63
N LYS A 40 8.70 15.63 -0.76
CA LYS A 40 7.81 16.34 0.18
C LYS A 40 7.46 15.51 1.40
N ALA A 41 7.84 14.23 1.43
CA ALA A 41 7.56 13.36 2.55
C ALA A 41 8.40 13.72 3.76
N GLU A 42 7.73 13.95 4.90
CA GLU A 42 8.37 14.22 6.18
C GLU A 42 9.45 13.16 6.49
N GLN A 43 10.63 13.63 6.88
CA GLN A 43 11.72 12.72 7.22
C GLN A 43 11.43 12.08 8.58
N PRO A 44 11.36 10.74 8.64
CA PRO A 44 11.12 10.07 9.90
C PRO A 44 12.27 10.34 10.87
N GLY A 45 11.93 10.61 12.13
CA GLY A 45 12.90 10.88 13.19
C GLY A 45 13.88 9.72 13.39
N THR A 46 15.00 9.98 14.08
CA THR A 46 16.09 9.02 14.25
C THR A 46 15.64 7.68 14.85
N PHE A 47 14.67 7.70 15.75
CA PHE A 47 14.11 6.52 16.44
C PHE A 47 12.85 5.95 15.76
N ASP A 48 12.34 6.56 14.69
CA ASP A 48 11.14 6.08 14.00
C ASP A 48 11.48 5.03 12.94
N LEU A 49 11.60 3.78 13.39
CA LEU A 49 11.87 2.64 12.51
C LEU A 49 10.72 2.35 11.54
N LYS A 50 9.47 2.57 11.96
CA LYS A 50 8.28 2.33 11.12
C LYS A 50 8.17 3.36 10.00
N GLY A 51 8.34 4.64 10.33
CA GLY A 51 8.40 5.73 9.36
C GLY A 51 9.55 5.56 8.38
N LYS A 52 10.73 5.16 8.85
CA LYS A 52 11.87 4.79 7.98
C LYS A 52 11.54 3.66 7.03
N ALA A 53 10.88 2.61 7.50
CA ALA A 53 10.49 1.49 6.65
C ALA A 53 9.46 1.91 5.57
N LYS A 54 8.44 2.70 5.95
CA LYS A 54 7.45 3.26 5.02
C LYS A 54 8.11 4.13 3.94
N LYS A 55 8.99 5.05 4.36
CA LYS A 55 9.73 5.91 3.42
C LYS A 55 10.64 5.10 2.51
N ARG A 56 11.33 4.08 3.02
CA ARG A 56 12.15 3.16 2.20
C ARG A 56 11.33 2.39 1.18
N ALA A 57 10.18 1.86 1.59
CA ALA A 57 9.30 1.13 0.68
C ALA A 57 8.77 2.03 -0.43
N TRP A 58 8.33 3.24 -0.09
CA TRP A 58 7.94 4.23 -1.09
C TRP A 58 9.10 4.63 -2.01
N GLN A 59 10.29 4.89 -1.45
CA GLN A 59 11.49 5.22 -2.22
C GLN A 59 11.82 4.13 -3.23
N LYS A 60 11.75 2.85 -2.83
CA LYS A 60 11.95 1.71 -3.73
C LYS A 60 11.01 1.73 -4.94
N ILE A 61 9.73 2.05 -4.76
CA ILE A 61 8.76 2.16 -5.87
C ILE A 61 9.08 3.37 -6.76
N VAL A 62 9.54 4.48 -6.17
CA VAL A 62 9.96 5.67 -6.93
C VAL A 62 11.23 5.39 -7.74
N ASP A 63 12.20 4.67 -7.17
CA ASP A 63 13.43 4.25 -7.85
C ASP A 63 13.17 3.25 -8.99
N GLU A 64 12.08 2.48 -8.93
CA GLU A 64 11.60 1.67 -10.07
C GLU A 64 11.15 2.55 -11.25
N GLY A 65 10.93 3.85 -11.06
CA GLY A 65 10.51 4.78 -12.10
C GLY A 65 9.07 4.59 -12.57
N LEU A 66 8.23 3.95 -11.73
CA LEU A 66 6.84 3.64 -12.06
C LEU A 66 6.02 4.92 -12.19
N THR A 67 5.19 4.97 -13.23
CA THR A 67 4.18 6.02 -13.37
C THR A 67 3.01 5.81 -12.40
N SER A 68 2.21 6.86 -12.16
CA SER A 68 1.01 6.77 -11.32
C SER A 68 0.05 5.66 -11.78
N ASP A 69 -0.09 5.45 -13.09
CA ASP A 69 -0.98 4.40 -13.62
C ASP A 69 -0.40 3.00 -13.43
N GLU A 70 0.88 2.78 -13.72
CA GLU A 70 1.52 1.48 -13.48
C GLU A 70 1.52 1.12 -11.98
N ALA A 71 1.69 2.10 -11.10
CA ALA A 71 1.59 1.89 -9.66
C ALA A 71 0.18 1.46 -9.25
N LYS A 72 -0.88 2.01 -9.87
CA LYS A 72 -2.27 1.56 -9.64
C LYS A 72 -2.46 0.12 -10.11
N GLU A 73 -1.98 -0.22 -11.30
CA GLU A 73 -2.10 -1.59 -11.84
C GLU A 73 -1.39 -2.61 -10.95
N LYS A 74 -0.14 -2.32 -10.55
CA LYS A 74 0.60 -3.16 -9.59
C LYS A 74 -0.11 -3.25 -8.24
N TYR A 75 -0.70 -2.15 -7.76
CA TYR A 75 -1.45 -2.15 -6.50
C TYR A 75 -2.68 -3.07 -6.58
N VAL A 76 -3.45 -2.99 -7.67
CA VAL A 76 -4.61 -3.87 -7.89
C VAL A 76 -4.18 -5.33 -7.91
N ALA A 77 -3.17 -5.68 -8.71
CA ALA A 77 -2.67 -7.05 -8.80
C ALA A 77 -2.17 -7.58 -7.44
N LEU A 78 -1.52 -6.72 -6.64
CA LEU A 78 -1.04 -7.08 -5.31
C LEU A 78 -2.20 -7.34 -4.34
N VAL A 79 -3.24 -6.48 -4.36
CA VAL A 79 -4.42 -6.68 -3.54
C VAL A 79 -5.14 -7.96 -3.94
N GLU A 80 -5.28 -8.26 -5.23
CA GLU A 80 -5.87 -9.53 -5.67
C GLU A 80 -5.10 -10.74 -5.13
N SER A 81 -3.77 -10.72 -5.24
CA SER A 81 -2.91 -11.75 -4.63
C SER A 81 -3.11 -11.86 -3.11
N PHE A 82 -3.38 -10.74 -2.44
CA PHE A 82 -3.64 -10.73 -0.99
C PHE A 82 -5.01 -11.29 -0.65
N LYS A 83 -6.03 -11.10 -1.49
CA LYS A 83 -7.34 -11.73 -1.31
C LYS A 83 -7.20 -13.25 -1.31
N GLU A 84 -6.37 -13.79 -2.19
CA GLU A 84 -6.11 -15.23 -2.25
C GLU A 84 -5.26 -15.71 -1.05
N LYS A 85 -4.20 -14.97 -0.71
CA LYS A 85 -3.24 -15.36 0.34
C LYS A 85 -3.77 -15.20 1.77
N TYR A 86 -4.51 -14.12 2.02
CA TYR A 86 -4.98 -13.73 3.37
C TYR A 86 -6.49 -13.92 3.56
N GLY A 87 -7.19 -14.28 2.48
CA GLY A 87 -8.64 -14.33 2.42
C GLY A 87 -9.27 -12.93 2.30
N TYR A 88 -10.42 -12.87 1.66
CA TYR A 88 -11.17 -11.65 1.41
C TYR A 88 -12.63 -11.85 1.74
N ASP A 89 -13.21 -10.91 2.47
CA ASP A 89 -14.63 -10.91 2.79
C ASP A 89 -15.25 -9.57 2.39
N ALA A 90 -16.10 -9.60 1.36
CA ALA A 90 -16.74 -8.40 0.83
C ALA A 90 -17.68 -7.72 1.83
N ASN A 91 -18.20 -8.47 2.81
CA ASN A 91 -19.12 -8.01 3.85
C ASN A 91 -18.39 -7.53 5.12
N LYS A 92 -17.08 -7.78 5.23
CA LYS A 92 -16.27 -7.27 6.33
C LYS A 92 -16.20 -5.74 6.27
N ASN A 93 -16.45 -5.10 7.41
CA ASN A 93 -16.29 -3.66 7.56
C ASN A 93 -14.79 -3.33 7.49
N PRO A 94 -14.34 -2.37 6.66
CA PRO A 94 -12.92 -2.07 6.51
C PRO A 94 -12.30 -1.73 7.85
N GLU A 95 -11.39 -2.58 8.31
CA GLU A 95 -10.70 -2.38 9.58
C GLU A 95 -9.59 -1.33 9.37
N ALA A 96 -9.44 -0.40 10.31
CA ALA A 96 -8.39 0.59 10.23
C ALA A 96 -7.03 -0.10 10.42
N VAL A 97 -6.29 -0.28 9.33
CA VAL A 97 -4.92 -0.81 9.37
C VAL A 97 -3.98 0.18 10.04
N GLY A 98 -3.86 0.10 11.37
CA GLY A 98 -2.85 0.84 12.14
C GLY A 98 -3.34 1.52 13.42
N ALA A 99 -4.01 0.78 14.31
CA ALA A 99 -4.02 1.12 15.74
C ALA A 99 -2.71 0.67 16.40
#